data_AF-A0A2N0D3C6-F1
#
_entry.id   AF-A0A2N0D3C6-F1
#
_cell.length_a   1.000
_cell.length_b   1.000
_cell.length_c   1.000
_cell.angle_alpha   90.00
_cell.angle_beta   90.00
_cell.angle_gamma   90.00
#
_symmetry.space_group_name_H-M   'P 1'
#
loop_
_entity.id
_entity.type
_entity.pdbx_description
1 polymer ?
#
loop_
_entity_poly.entity_id
_entity_poly.type
_entity_poly.pdbx_seq_one_letter_code
_entity_poly.pdbx_strand_id
1 'polypeptide(L)' 'MLLECKDLQFAKTPSQIAEQLSKFRGKTNAIGRPDLLAKHLKCVRLVNENKAAFTAHLKLGQVPRSLLQTRVSIGQ' A
#
# COMPACT_ATOMS: atom_id res chain seq x y z
N MET A 1 -9.06 -3.85 -7.36
CA MET A 1 -7.88 -4.22 -6.58
C MET A 1 -7.15 -2.93 -6.21
N LEU A 2 -6.88 -2.67 -4.93
CA LEU A 2 -6.11 -1.50 -4.48
C LEU A 2 -4.67 -1.98 -4.26
N LEU A 3 -3.70 -1.34 -4.91
CA LEU A 3 -2.28 -1.67 -4.80
C LEU A 3 -1.55 -0.45 -4.24
N GLU A 4 -0.96 -0.57 -3.05
CA GLU A 4 -0.02 0.43 -2.53
C GLU A 4 1.39 0.00 -2.92
N CYS A 5 2.06 0.80 -3.76
CA CYS A 5 3.48 0.64 -4.03
C CYS A 5 4.25 1.48 -3.02
N LYS A 6 5.09 0.83 -2.21
CA LYS A 6 5.97 1.52 -1.28
C LYS A 6 7.40 1.32 -1.76
N ASP A 7 8.14 2.42 -1.84
CA ASP A 7 9.55 2.38 -2.14
C ASP A 7 10.28 1.68 -0.99
N LEU A 8 10.54 0.38 -1.17
CA LEU A 8 11.45 -0.35 -0.30
C LEU A 8 12.86 0.19 -0.57
N GLN A 9 13.54 0.60 0.49
CA GLN A 9 14.94 0.97 0.35
C GLN A 9 15.75 -0.27 -0.04
N PHE A 10 16.76 -0.06 -0.89
CA PHE A 10 17.67 -1.13 -1.31
C PHE A 10 18.58 -1.51 -0.12
N ALA A 11 18.13 -2.47 0.68
CA ALA A 11 18.89 -2.99 1.81
C ALA A 11 19.96 -3.96 1.31
N LYS A 12 21.23 -3.70 1.64
CA LYS A 12 22.38 -4.48 1.12
C LYS A 12 22.84 -5.56 2.09
N THR A 13 22.57 -5.40 3.39
CA THR A 13 23.01 -6.35 4.41
C THR A 13 21.83 -7.09 5.04
N PRO A 14 22.03 -8.34 5.52
CA PRO A 14 20.98 -9.09 6.21
C PRO A 14 20.38 -8.33 7.39
N SER A 15 21.18 -7.58 8.14
CA SER A 15 20.70 -6.75 9.26
C SER A 15 19.78 -5.63 8.79
N GLN A 16 20.11 -4.94 7.69
CA GLN A 16 19.25 -3.91 7.11
C GLN A 16 17.94 -4.51 6.59
N ILE A 17 18.00 -5.69 5.97
CA ILE A 17 16.82 -6.43 5.52
C ILE A 17 15.93 -6.80 6.72
N ALA A 18 16.52 -7.35 7.79
CA ALA A 18 15.80 -7.71 9.01
C ALA A 18 15.13 -6.49 9.66
N GLU A 19 15.83 -5.37 9.74
CA GLU A 19 15.27 -4.11 10.26
C GLU A 19 14.09 -3.65 9.40
N GLN A 20 14.23 -3.69 8.07
CA GLN A 20 13.15 -3.33 7.16
C GLN A 20 11.92 -4.23 7.34
N LEU A 21 12.10 -5.55 7.38
CA LEU A 21 11.01 -6.51 7.58
C LEU A 21 10.35 -6.36 8.94
N SER A 22 11.08 -5.91 9.97
CA SER A 22 10.51 -5.66 11.30
C SER A 22 9.43 -4.56 11.28
N LYS A 23 9.46 -3.65 10.30
CA LYS A 23 8.49 -2.55 10.13
C LYS A 23 7.17 -3.01 9.48
N PHE A 24 7.06 -4.27 9.04
CA PHE A 24 5.90 -4.82 8.32
C PHE A 24 5.43 -6.16 8.92
N ARG A 25 5.23 -6.22 10.24
CA ARG A 25 4.73 -7.42 10.94
C ARG A 25 3.21 -7.47 11.04
N GLY A 26 2.50 -6.39 10.71
CA GLY A 26 1.06 -6.25 10.86
C GLY A 26 0.64 -6.09 12.32
N LYS A 27 1.55 -5.62 13.19
CA LYS A 27 1.33 -5.55 14.65
C LYS A 27 1.40 -4.13 15.17
N THR A 28 0.86 -3.98 16.38
CA THR A 28 1.00 -2.78 17.20
C THR A 28 2.16 -2.98 18.17
N ASN A 29 3.00 -1.97 18.35
CA ASN A 29 4.09 -2.03 19.31
C ASN A 29 3.60 -1.82 20.76
N ALA A 30 4.50 -1.93 21.74
CA ALA A 30 4.19 -1.81 23.16
C ALA A 30 3.60 -0.45 23.57
N ILE A 31 3.84 0.62 22.78
CA ILE A 31 3.29 1.96 23.01
C ILE A 31 2.00 2.23 22.21
N GLY A 32 1.39 1.18 21.64
CA GLY A 32 0.11 1.30 20.92
C GLY A 32 0.21 1.84 19.49
N ARG A 33 1.41 2.00 18.92
CA ARG A 33 1.58 2.47 17.54
C ARG A 33 1.59 1.28 16.55
N PRO A 34 0.75 1.31 15.51
CA PRO A 34 0.76 0.28 14.47
C PRO A 34 1.99 0.41 13.58
N ASP A 35 2.53 -0.72 13.14
CA ASP A 35 3.57 -0.76 12.12
C ASP A 35 3.03 -0.40 10.72
N LEU A 36 3.91 -0.40 9.72
CA LEU A 36 3.55 0.07 8.38
C LEU A 36 2.51 -0.83 7.72
N LEU A 37 2.57 -2.15 7.94
CA LEU A 37 1.59 -3.09 7.39
C LEU A 37 0.24 -2.93 8.09
N ALA A 38 0.22 -2.82 9.41
CA ALA A 38 -1.01 -2.59 10.17
C ALA A 38 -1.72 -1.29 9.77
N LYS A 39 -0.96 -0.22 9.50
CA LYS A 39 -1.49 1.03 8.95
C LYS A 39 -2.12 0.82 7.57
N HIS A 40 -1.42 0.12 6.67
CA HIS A 40 -1.93 -0.18 5.32
C HIS A 40 -3.24 -0.98 5.38
N LEU A 41 -3.28 -2.07 6.17
CA LEU A 41 -4.47 -2.91 6.30
C LEU A 41 -5.67 -2.13 6.85
N LYS A 42 -5.44 -1.21 7.80
CA LYS A 42 -6.49 -0.30 8.29
C LYS A 42 -7.04 0.58 7.15
N CYS A 43 -6.16 1.15 6.33
CA CYS A 43 -6.59 1.95 5.17
C CYS A 43 -7.40 1.11 4.17
N VAL A 44 -6.92 -0.08 3.81
CA VAL A 44 -7.63 -1.01 2.90
C VAL A 44 -9.01 -1.36 3.44
N ARG A 45 -9.12 -1.63 4.74
CA ARG A 45 -10.39 -1.93 5.39
C ARG A 45 -11.35 -0.73 5.29
N LEU A 46 -10.90 0.47 5.65
CA LEU A 46 -11.72 1.69 5.57
C LEU A 46 -12.19 1.98 4.14
N VAL A 47 -11.31 1.82 3.15
CA VAL A 47 -11.68 1.98 1.73
C VAL A 47 -12.73 0.94 1.33
N ASN A 48 -12.58 -0.31 1.77
CA ASN A 48 -13.54 -1.36 1.47
C ASN A 48 -14.91 -1.13 2.13
N GLU A 49 -14.93 -0.60 3.36
CA GLU A 49 -16.16 -0.22 4.07
C GLU A 49 -16.84 0.99 3.42
N ASN A 50 -16.06 1.89 2.81
CA ASN A 50 -16.56 3.17 2.27
C ASN A 50 -16.43 3.28 0.74
N LYS A 51 -16.48 2.15 0.01
CA LYS A 51 -16.18 2.09 -1.44
C LYS A 51 -16.91 3.15 -2.25
N ALA A 52 -18.22 3.31 -2.04
CA ALA A 52 -19.02 4.26 -2.81
C ALA A 52 -18.57 5.71 -2.59
N ALA A 53 -18.40 6.12 -1.33
CA ALA A 53 -17.93 7.45 -0.97
C ALA A 53 -16.51 7.70 -1.50
N PHE A 54 -15.64 6.70 -1.40
CA PHE A 54 -14.25 6.77 -1.88
C PHE A 54 -14.19 6.91 -3.41
N THR A 55 -14.97 6.11 -4.15
CA THR A 55 -15.08 6.19 -5.62
C THR A 55 -15.64 7.52 -6.08
N ALA A 56 -16.65 8.06 -5.40
CA ALA A 56 -17.23 9.35 -5.73
C ALA A 56 -16.24 10.49 -5.48
N HIS A 57 -15.59 10.50 -4.31
CA HIS A 57 -14.62 11.53 -3.93
C HIS A 57 -13.42 11.57 -4.89
N LEU A 58 -12.89 10.41 -5.25
CA LEU A 58 -11.77 10.29 -6.19
C LEU A 58 -12.17 10.29 -7.67
N LYS A 59 -13.47 10.38 -7.97
CA LYS A 59 -14.02 10.40 -9.34
C LYS A 59 -13.57 9.21 -10.21
N LEU A 60 -13.33 8.05 -9.60
CA LEU A 60 -12.76 6.88 -10.29
C LEU A 60 -13.68 6.28 -11.36
N GLY A 61 -14.99 6.53 -11.27
CA GLY A 61 -15.97 6.08 -12.27
C GLY A 61 -15.94 6.85 -13.59
N GLN A 62 -15.18 7.94 -13.67
CA GLN A 62 -15.09 8.78 -14.87
C GLN A 62 -13.79 8.56 -15.67
N VAL A 63 -12.88 7.71 -15.21
CA VAL A 63 -11.66 7.38 -15.96
C VAL A 63 -12.05 6.50 -17.16
N PRO A 64 -11.87 6.97 -18.40
CA PRO A 64 -12.12 6.16 -19.58
C PRO A 64 -11.26 4.90 -19.51
N ARG A 65 -11.88 3.74 -19.74
CA ARG A 65 -11.18 2.44 -19.71
C ARG A 65 -10.03 2.37 -20.72
N SER A 66 -10.02 3.25 -21.73
CA SER A 66 -8.94 3.44 -22.70
C SER A 66 -7.64 4.02 -22.12
N LEU A 67 -7.67 4.68 -20.95
CA LEU A 67 -6.48 5.26 -20.31
C LEU A 67 -5.81 4.31 -19.29
N LEU A 68 -6.39 3.14 -19.02
CA LEU A 68 -5.84 2.15 -18.07
C LEU A 68 -4.72 1.28 -18.67
N GLN A 69 -4.30 1.50 -19.92
CA GLN A 69 -3.07 0.93 -20.47
C GLN A 69 -1.85 1.78 -20.09
N THR A 70 -1.50 1.82 -18.81
CA THR A 70 -0.19 2.33 -18.42
C THR A 70 0.78 1.16 -18.41
N ARG A 71 1.69 1.15 -19.39
CA ARG A 71 2.78 0.19 -19.57
C ARG A 71 3.52 -0.04 -18.26
N VAL A 72 3.46 -1.27 -17.73
CA VAL A 72 4.50 -1.76 -16.84
C VAL A 72 5.56 -2.40 -17.74
N SER A 73 6.44 -1.57 -18.28
CA SER A 73 7.69 -2.06 -18.88
C SER A 73 8.64 -2.38 -17.73
N ILE A 74 8.66 -3.65 -17.29
CA ILE A 74 9.76 -4.16 -16.47
C ILE A 74 10.91 -4.41 -17.44
N GLY A 75 11.99 -3.65 -17.26
CA GLY A 75 13.21 -3.75 -18.07
C GLY A 75 13.84 -5.14 -17.99
N GLN A 76 14.56 -5.47 -19.07
CA GLN A 76 15.36 -6.68 -19.28
C GLN A 76 16.46 -6.84 -18.23
#